data_AF-A0A0B7AKD8-F1
#
_entry.id   AF-A0A0B7AKD8-F1
#
_cell.length_a   1.000
_cell.length_b   1.000
_cell.length_c   1.000
_cell.angle_alpha   90.00
_cell.angle_beta   90.00
_cell.angle_gamma   90.00
#
_symmetry.space_group_name_H-M   'P 1'
#
loop_
_entity.id
_entity.type
_entity.pdbx_description
1 polymer ?
#
loop_
_entity_poly.entity_id
_entity_poly.type
_entity_poly.pdbx_seq_one_letter_code
_entity_poly.pdbx_strand_id
1 'polypeptide(L)' 'WFEVEELMTYFITGTIDLSGLDSVNEDEIFSLPKHYWLDDTRESQRFLEDQVGIDTPPIIFKLLNQQEVAFTKLV' A
#
# COMPACT_ATOMS: atom_id res chain seq x y z
N TRP A 1 3.46 12.59 -4.57
CA TRP A 1 3.35 11.14 -4.29
C TRP A 1 3.54 11.03 -2.79
N PHE A 2 2.45 10.69 -2.10
CA PHE A 2 2.30 10.81 -0.66
C PHE A 2 3.30 9.93 0.08
N GLU A 3 3.86 10.41 1.19
CA GLU A 3 4.65 9.56 2.07
C GLU A 3 3.73 8.52 2.73
N VAL A 4 4.23 7.33 3.08
CA VAL A 4 3.39 6.29 3.71
C VAL A 4 2.83 6.76 5.05
N GLU A 5 3.56 7.63 5.75
CA GLU A 5 3.04 8.34 6.93
C GLU A 5 1.83 9.23 6.60
N GLU A 6 1.80 9.82 5.41
CA GLU A 6 0.70 10.67 4.94
C GLU A 6 -0.53 9.82 4.58
N LEU A 7 -0.34 8.63 3.97
CA LEU A 7 -1.43 7.65 3.76
C LEU A 7 -2.03 7.18 5.09
N MET A 8 -1.20 6.88 6.09
CA MET A 8 -1.67 6.57 7.44
C MET A 8 -2.34 7.78 8.11
N THR A 9 -1.87 8.99 7.84
CA THR A 9 -2.47 10.23 8.36
C THR A 9 -3.85 10.51 7.74
N TYR A 10 -4.07 10.14 6.48
CA TYR A 10 -5.40 10.26 5.84
C TYR A 10 -6.43 9.28 6.43
N PHE A 11 -5.99 8.16 6.99
CA PHE A 11 -6.84 7.24 7.75
C PHE A 11 -6.80 7.58 9.24
N ILE A 12 -7.59 8.59 9.62
CA ILE A 12 -7.75 8.97 11.02
C ILE A 12 -8.66 7.94 11.69
N THR A 13 -8.10 7.16 12.63
CA THR A 13 -8.85 6.26 13.52
C THR A 13 -10.10 6.97 14.07
N GLY A 14 -11.26 6.31 13.98
CA GLY A 14 -12.54 6.87 14.44
C GLY A 14 -13.23 7.83 13.47
N THR A 15 -12.77 7.94 12.21
CA THR A 15 -13.53 8.60 11.13
C THR A 15 -14.63 7.72 10.54
N ILE A 16 -14.57 6.41 10.79
CA ILE A 16 -15.57 5.44 10.35
C ILE A 16 -16.48 5.09 11.53
N ASP A 17 -17.78 5.13 11.31
CA ASP A 17 -18.77 4.72 12.31
C ASP A 17 -18.79 3.18 12.40
N LEU A 18 -18.31 2.66 13.53
CA LEU A 18 -18.32 1.24 13.86
C LEU A 18 -19.36 0.91 14.94
N SER A 19 -20.34 1.79 15.17
CA SER A 19 -21.39 1.54 16.17
C SER A 19 -22.17 0.25 15.88
N GLY A 20 -22.32 -0.58 16.91
CA GLY A 20 -22.96 -1.90 16.80
C GLY A 20 -22.03 -3.02 16.30
N LEU A 21 -20.73 -2.75 16.10
CA LEU A 21 -19.71 -3.72 15.71
C LEU A 21 -18.64 -3.88 16.82
N ASP A 22 -19.08 -4.22 18.03
CA ASP A 22 -18.23 -4.22 19.25
C ASP A 22 -17.02 -5.18 19.21
N SER A 23 -16.98 -6.13 18.28
CA SER A 23 -15.88 -7.07 18.10
C SER A 23 -14.86 -6.67 17.04
N VAL A 24 -15.05 -5.52 16.38
CA VAL A 24 -14.19 -5.07 15.28
C VAL A 24 -12.96 -4.36 15.83
N ASN A 25 -11.79 -4.81 15.39
CA ASN A 25 -10.51 -4.16 15.67
C ASN A 25 -10.11 -3.27 14.47
N GLU A 26 -10.22 -1.96 14.65
CA GLU A 26 -9.89 -0.96 13.61
C GLU A 26 -8.39 -1.03 13.22
N ASP A 27 -7.51 -1.32 14.18
CA ASP A 27 -6.06 -1.46 13.93
C ASP A 27 -5.73 -2.63 13.02
N GLU A 28 -6.48 -3.74 13.13
CA GLU A 28 -6.32 -4.89 12.24
C GLU A 28 -6.80 -4.57 10.83
N ILE A 29 -7.94 -3.89 10.69
CA ILE A 29 -8.52 -3.51 9.39
C ILE A 29 -7.56 -2.62 8.60
N PHE A 30 -6.93 -1.66 9.28
CA PHE A 30 -6.03 -0.69 8.65
C PHE A 30 -4.55 -1.05 8.78
N SER A 31 -4.24 -2.28 9.19
CA SER A 31 -2.87 -2.73 9.30
C SER A 31 -2.15 -2.67 7.94
N LEU A 32 -0.93 -2.13 7.94
CA LEU A 32 -0.05 -2.12 6.77
C LEU A 32 1.19 -3.01 7.01
N PRO A 33 1.02 -4.35 7.00
CA PRO A 33 2.14 -5.26 7.24
C PRO A 33 3.20 -5.10 6.13
N LYS A 34 4.40 -4.64 6.52
CA LYS A 34 5.52 -4.35 5.60
C LYS A 34 5.81 -5.46 4.59
N HIS A 35 5.89 -6.71 5.08
CA HIS A 35 6.24 -7.86 4.23
C HIS A 35 5.22 -8.06 3.10
N TYR A 36 3.92 -7.96 3.41
CA TYR A 36 2.84 -8.11 2.44
C TYR A 36 2.97 -7.09 1.31
N TRP A 37 3.17 -5.81 1.65
CA TRP A 37 3.24 -4.74 0.66
C TRP A 37 4.50 -4.78 -0.20
N LEU A 38 5.64 -5.24 0.35
CA LEU A 38 6.86 -5.46 -0.44
C LEU A 38 6.67 -6.61 -1.43
N ASP A 39 6.03 -7.70 -1.01
CA ASP A 39 5.77 -8.83 -1.88
C ASP A 39 4.74 -8.48 -2.97
N ASP A 40 3.68 -7.76 -2.62
CA ASP A 40 2.67 -7.25 -3.56
C ASP A 40 3.26 -6.30 -4.62
N THR A 41 4.18 -5.41 -4.20
CA THR A 41 4.86 -4.50 -5.13
C THR A 41 5.73 -5.25 -6.15
N ARG A 42 6.43 -6.30 -5.69
CA ARG A 42 7.25 -7.16 -6.56
C ARG A 42 6.40 -7.98 -7.53
N GLU A 43 5.28 -8.52 -7.06
CA GLU A 43 4.36 -9.27 -7.89
C GLU A 43 3.69 -8.37 -8.95
N SER A 44 3.28 -7.16 -8.55
CA SER A 44 2.74 -6.15 -9.46
C SER A 44 3.75 -5.77 -10.55
N GLN A 45 5.02 -5.61 -10.20
CA GLN A 45 6.07 -5.36 -11.18
C GLN A 45 6.20 -6.52 -12.17
N ARG A 46 6.28 -7.76 -11.69
CA ARG A 46 6.36 -8.97 -12.54
C ARG A 46 5.16 -9.07 -13.47
N PHE A 47 3.96 -8.86 -12.94
CA PHE A 47 2.73 -8.87 -13.74
C PHE A 47 2.80 -7.87 -14.90
N LEU A 48 3.24 -6.63 -14.65
CA LEU A 48 3.35 -5.62 -15.70
C LEU A 48 4.43 -5.97 -16.72
N GLU A 49 5.56 -6.52 -16.28
CA GLU A 49 6.63 -6.98 -17.16
C GLU A 49 6.16 -8.13 -18.07
N ASP A 50 5.43 -9.10 -17.51
CA ASP A 50 5.00 -10.31 -18.21
C ASP A 50 3.77 -10.09 -19.10
N GLN A 51 2.77 -9.33 -18.64
CA GLN A 51 1.47 -9.18 -19.32
C GLN A 51 1.39 -7.97 -20.24
N VAL A 52 2.17 -6.92 -19.96
CA VAL A 52 2.11 -5.65 -20.71
C VAL A 52 3.47 -5.35 -21.36
N GLY A 53 4.57 -5.67 -20.68
CA GLY A 53 5.92 -5.48 -21.18
C GLY A 53 6.21 -4.03 -21.55
N ILE A 54 6.66 -3.81 -22.78
CA ILE A 54 7.10 -2.50 -23.27
C ILE A 54 5.99 -1.44 -23.31
N ASP A 55 4.73 -1.86 -23.33
CA ASP A 55 3.59 -0.94 -23.34
C ASP A 55 3.27 -0.39 -21.95
N THR A 56 3.95 -0.86 -20.89
CA THR A 56 3.81 -0.30 -19.55
C THR A 56 4.43 1.10 -19.52
N PRO A 57 3.64 2.16 -19.24
CA PRO A 57 4.20 3.50 -19.17
C PRO A 57 5.30 3.59 -18.10
N PRO A 58 6.48 4.18 -18.39
CA PRO A 58 7.60 4.22 -17.44
C PRO A 58 7.28 4.88 -16.10
N ILE A 59 6.27 5.76 -16.08
CA ILE A 59 5.77 6.37 -14.85
C ILE A 59 5.25 5.31 -13.87
N ILE A 60 4.60 4.23 -14.33
CA ILE A 60 4.06 3.19 -13.44
C ILE A 60 5.18 2.48 -12.68
N PHE A 61 6.26 2.08 -13.37
CA PHE A 61 7.43 1.48 -12.70
C PHE A 61 8.10 2.44 -11.71
N LYS A 62 8.14 3.73 -12.05
CA LYS A 62 8.63 4.76 -11.11
C LYS A 62 7.78 4.79 -9.84
N LEU A 63 6.45 4.68 -9.95
CA LEU A 63 5.54 4.67 -8.81
C LEU A 63 5.68 3.41 -7.96
N LEU A 64 5.77 2.24 -8.58
CA LEU A 64 6.03 0.98 -7.87
C LEU A 64 7.36 1.05 -7.10
N ASN A 65 8.42 1.57 -7.70
CA ASN A 65 9.69 1.75 -7.00
C ASN A 65 9.58 2.76 -5.85
N GLN A 66 8.83 3.85 -6.01
CA GLN A 66 8.58 4.80 -4.92
C GLN A 66 7.81 4.15 -3.76
N GLN A 67 6.82 3.31 -4.09
CA GLN A 67 6.04 2.54 -3.12
C GLN A 67 6.93 1.55 -2.34
N GLU A 68 7.77 0.77 -3.04
CA GLU A 68 8.69 -0.18 -2.39
C GLU A 68 9.67 0.53 -1.44
N VAL A 69 10.24 1.66 -1.88
CA VAL A 69 11.13 2.47 -1.03
C VAL A 69 10.40 3.01 0.19
N ALA A 70 9.15 3.43 0.06
CA ALA A 70 8.37 3.96 1.16
C ALA A 70 8.04 2.87 2.20
N PHE A 71 7.62 1.68 1.76
CA PHE A 71 7.40 0.55 2.66
C PHE A 71 8.69 0.00 3.28
N THR A 72 9.84 0.12 2.59
CA THR A 72 11.14 -0.26 3.16
C THR A 72 11.51 0.57 4.39
N LYS A 73 11.07 1.83 4.44
CA LYS A 73 11.30 2.76 5.56
C LYS A 73 10.34 2.54 6.74
N LEU A 74 9.24 1.80 6.54
CA LEU A 74 8.33 1.43 7.62
C LEU A 74 9.09 0.56 8.63
N VAL A 75 9.07 0.93 9.91
CA VAL A 75 9.72 0.20 11.02
C VAL A 75 8.90 -1.02 11.39
#